data_AF-A0A8K0M0A3-F1
#
_entry.id   AF-A0A8K0M0A3-F1
#
_cell.length_a   1.000
_cell.length_b   1.000
_cell.length_c   1.000
_cell.angle_alpha   90.00
_cell.angle_beta   90.00
_cell.angle_gamma   90.00
#
_symmetry.space_group_name_H-M   'P 1'
#
loop_
_entity.id
_entity.type
_entity.pdbx_description
1 polymer ?
#
loop_
_entity_poly.entity_id
_entity_poly.type
_entity_poly.pdbx_seq_one_letter_code
_entity_poly.pdbx_strand_id
1 'polypeptide(L)'
;AARREKYRIISRRWHRFLGFGAEDRQGGWRRRELYDDVREETRFRRFKRLRQVDVVGQLKQMIGPEAEFRGNQEKAIRAIIRGEGPIVQLMGTGGGKSLSFMLLAFCSPNGLTIVVTPLVTFHNMNDRCARHMTASQIWRSRQGKPASGEYPALPSKVLGVC
;
A
#
# COMPACT_ATOMS: atom_id res chain seq x y z
N ALA A 1 21.85 -4.62 18.92
CA ALA A 1 22.44 -5.47 17.86
C ALA A 1 21.39 -6.15 16.97
N ALA A 2 20.39 -6.86 17.52
CA ALA A 2 19.43 -7.68 16.76
C ALA A 2 18.65 -6.98 15.62
N ARG A 3 18.24 -5.72 15.79
CA ARG A 3 17.46 -4.98 14.77
C ARG A 3 18.28 -4.64 13.51
N ARG A 4 19.57 -4.32 13.66
CA ARG A 4 20.47 -4.03 12.53
C ARG A 4 20.71 -5.28 11.70
N GLU A 5 20.90 -6.41 12.36
CA GLU A 5 21.10 -7.70 11.70
C GLU A 5 19.87 -8.12 10.88
N LYS A 6 18.67 -7.92 11.46
CA LYS A 6 17.40 -8.11 10.76
C LYS A 6 17.29 -7.27 9.48
N TYR A 7 17.64 -5.98 9.54
CA TYR A 7 17.65 -5.12 8.34
C TYR A 7 18.70 -5.55 7.31
N ARG A 8 19.88 -6.02 7.75
CA ARG A 8 20.94 -6.52 6.87
C ARG A 8 20.48 -7.72 6.06
N ILE A 9 19.80 -8.68 6.69
CA ILE A 9 19.25 -9.88 6.03
C ILE A 9 18.23 -9.48 4.95
N ILE A 10 17.30 -8.58 5.30
CA ILE A 10 16.28 -8.09 4.38
C ILE A 10 16.92 -7.35 3.20
N SER A 11 17.85 -6.43 3.47
CA SER A 11 18.56 -5.65 2.45
C SER A 11 19.28 -6.55 1.45
N ARG A 12 20.12 -7.49 1.92
CA ARG A 12 20.82 -8.44 1.05
C ARG A 12 19.87 -9.25 0.15
N ARG A 13 18.67 -9.56 0.65
CA ARG A 13 17.66 -10.25 -0.15
C ARG A 13 17.04 -9.35 -1.22
N TRP A 14 16.73 -8.10 -0.90
CA TRP A 14 16.28 -7.13 -1.91
C TRP A 14 17.33 -6.92 -3.00
N HIS A 15 18.61 -6.83 -2.61
CA HIS A 15 19.71 -6.78 -3.57
C HIS A 15 19.72 -8.01 -4.49
N ARG A 16 19.61 -9.23 -3.93
CA ARG A 16 19.50 -10.46 -4.73
C ARG A 16 18.28 -10.47 -5.65
N PHE A 17 17.10 -10.08 -5.14
CA PHE A 17 15.85 -10.05 -5.92
C PHE A 17 15.92 -9.06 -7.08
N LEU A 18 16.50 -7.89 -6.86
CA LEU A 18 16.67 -6.83 -7.86
C LEU A 18 17.89 -7.05 -8.76
N GLY A 19 18.65 -8.13 -8.57
CA GLY A 19 19.84 -8.46 -9.35
C GLY A 19 21.06 -7.59 -9.03
N PHE A 20 21.06 -6.84 -7.93
CA PHE A 20 22.23 -6.10 -7.46
C PHE A 20 23.25 -7.06 -6.82
N GLY A 21 24.43 -7.20 -7.44
CA GLY A 21 25.55 -8.01 -6.91
C GLY A 21 25.36 -9.52 -7.07
N ALA A 22 24.73 -9.98 -8.15
CA ALA A 22 24.40 -11.38 -8.37
C ALA A 22 25.52 -12.15 -9.11
N GLU A 23 26.49 -12.71 -8.36
CA GLU A 23 27.24 -13.90 -8.82
C GLU A 23 26.58 -15.21 -8.33
N ASP A 24 25.81 -15.18 -7.25
CA ASP A 24 25.24 -16.40 -6.66
C ASP A 24 23.80 -16.69 -7.13
N ARG A 25 23.65 -17.15 -8.38
CA ARG A 25 22.40 -17.80 -8.83
C ARG A 25 22.41 -19.28 -8.45
N GLN A 26 21.77 -19.63 -7.34
CA GLN A 26 21.20 -20.96 -7.16
C GLN A 26 19.72 -20.83 -6.84
N GLY A 27 18.89 -21.27 -7.80
CA GLY A 27 17.45 -21.41 -7.64
C GLY A 27 17.17 -22.48 -6.60
N GLY A 28 16.88 -22.03 -5.37
CA GLY A 28 16.48 -22.88 -4.26
C GLY A 28 15.06 -22.57 -3.82
N TRP A 29 14.37 -23.61 -3.34
CA TRP A 29 13.04 -23.53 -2.74
C TRP A 29 13.01 -22.45 -1.64
N ARG A 30 11.98 -21.59 -1.65
CA ARG A 30 11.88 -20.46 -0.72
C ARG A 30 11.70 -20.97 0.71
N ARG A 31 12.77 -20.90 1.53
CA ARG A 31 12.72 -21.28 2.96
C ARG A 31 11.78 -20.34 3.72
N ARG A 32 10.89 -20.88 4.56
CA ARG A 32 9.98 -20.12 5.44
C ARG A 32 10.81 -19.26 6.41
N GLU A 33 10.47 -17.98 6.55
CA GLU A 33 11.34 -16.99 7.19
C GLU A 33 10.87 -16.54 8.57
N LEU A 34 11.81 -16.03 9.37
CA LEU A 34 11.56 -15.44 10.69
C LEU A 34 10.50 -14.31 10.70
N TYR A 35 10.23 -13.70 9.55
CA TYR A 35 9.23 -12.63 9.39
C TYR A 35 7.97 -13.08 8.67
N ASP A 36 7.97 -14.27 8.07
CA ASP A 36 6.79 -14.74 7.33
C ASP A 36 5.63 -14.92 8.31
N ASP A 37 5.84 -15.48 9.51
CA ASP A 37 4.76 -15.65 10.49
C ASP A 37 4.18 -14.30 10.96
N VAL A 38 5.02 -13.33 11.30
CA VAL A 38 4.56 -11.98 11.72
C VAL A 38 3.84 -11.26 10.57
N ARG A 39 4.33 -11.42 9.34
CA ARG A 39 3.73 -10.83 8.13
C ARG A 39 2.39 -11.48 7.81
N GLU A 40 2.31 -12.81 7.86
CA GLU A 40 1.09 -13.61 7.68
C GLU A 40 0.05 -13.23 8.73
N GLU A 41 0.44 -13.11 9.98
CA GLU A 41 -0.45 -12.71 11.07
C GLU A 41 -0.95 -11.27 10.89
N THR A 42 -0.06 -10.33 10.56
CA THR A 42 -0.43 -8.94 10.28
C THR A 42 -1.37 -8.85 9.07
N ARG A 43 -1.09 -9.63 8.03
CA ARG A 43 -1.94 -9.78 6.84
C ARG A 43 -3.31 -10.31 7.23
N PHE A 44 -3.36 -11.39 8.00
CA PHE A 44 -4.59 -12.00 8.49
C PHE A 44 -5.43 -11.01 9.31
N ARG A 45 -4.83 -10.33 10.29
CA ARG A 45 -5.52 -9.31 11.11
C ARG A 45 -6.02 -8.13 10.28
N ARG A 46 -5.30 -7.74 9.21
CA ARG A 46 -5.73 -6.69 8.28
C ARG A 46 -6.93 -7.14 7.44
N PHE A 47 -6.84 -8.30 6.78
CA PHE A 47 -7.92 -8.81 5.94
C PHE A 47 -9.17 -9.17 6.75
N LYS A 48 -9.03 -9.70 7.97
CA LYS A 48 -10.15 -9.95 8.88
C LYS A 48 -10.95 -8.66 9.15
N ARG A 49 -10.26 -7.55 9.41
CA ARG A 49 -10.91 -6.24 9.62
C ARG A 49 -11.55 -5.71 8.34
N LEU A 50 -10.82 -5.74 7.21
CA LEU A 50 -11.33 -5.27 5.92
C LEU A 50 -12.61 -6.00 5.47
N ARG A 51 -12.76 -7.29 5.80
CA ARG A 51 -13.98 -8.07 5.50
C ARG A 51 -15.22 -7.61 6.27
N GLN A 52 -15.04 -6.94 7.40
CA GLN A 52 -16.13 -6.41 8.22
C GLN A 52 -16.55 -4.99 7.82
N VAL A 53 -15.81 -4.35 6.91
CA VAL A 53 -16.06 -2.97 6.50
C VAL A 53 -17.17 -2.90 5.46
N ASP A 54 -18.16 -2.03 5.69
CA ASP A 54 -19.10 -1.62 4.65
C ASP A 54 -18.43 -0.66 3.67
N VAL A 55 -17.91 -1.20 2.58
CA VAL A 55 -17.22 -0.42 1.53
C VAL A 55 -18.08 0.62 0.85
N VAL A 56 -19.40 0.41 0.76
CA VAL A 56 -20.31 1.40 0.14
C VAL A 56 -20.50 2.57 1.10
N GLY A 57 -20.76 2.29 2.37
CA GLY A 57 -20.82 3.32 3.41
C GLY A 57 -19.50 4.10 3.53
N GLN A 58 -18.35 3.42 3.45
CA GLN A 58 -17.04 4.10 3.45
C GLN A 58 -16.82 4.98 2.21
N LEU A 59 -17.27 4.55 1.03
CA LEU A 59 -17.22 5.38 -0.18
C LEU A 59 -18.03 6.66 0.03
N LYS A 60 -19.25 6.53 0.56
CA LYS A 60 -20.13 7.67 0.83
C LYS A 60 -19.59 8.60 1.90
N GLN A 61 -18.98 8.04 2.94
CA GLN A 61 -18.30 8.82 3.98
C GLN A 61 -17.10 9.60 3.42
N MET A 62 -16.35 9.00 2.49
CA MET A 62 -15.14 9.60 1.95
C MET A 62 -15.43 10.66 0.88
N ILE A 63 -16.42 10.44 0.02
CA ILE A 63 -16.69 11.28 -1.17
C ILE A 63 -17.98 12.12 -1.02
N GLY A 64 -19.03 11.58 -0.42
CA GLY A 64 -20.35 12.20 -0.29
C GLY A 64 -21.50 11.19 -0.44
N PRO A 65 -22.73 11.54 0.00
CA PRO A 65 -23.87 10.60 0.07
C PRO A 65 -24.31 10.03 -1.29
N GLU A 66 -24.13 10.80 -2.36
CA GLU A 66 -24.46 10.42 -3.76
C GLU A 66 -23.32 9.68 -4.47
N ALA A 67 -22.26 9.29 -3.75
CA ALA A 67 -21.12 8.63 -4.35
C ALA A 67 -21.44 7.18 -4.73
N GLU A 68 -21.14 6.83 -5.98
CA GLU A 68 -21.29 5.48 -6.52
C GLU A 68 -20.00 4.97 -7.15
N PHE A 69 -19.82 3.64 -7.12
CA PHE A 69 -18.73 2.99 -7.81
C PHE A 69 -18.89 3.08 -9.33
N ARG A 70 -17.78 3.31 -10.03
CA ARG A 70 -17.75 3.40 -11.48
C ARG A 70 -17.03 2.21 -12.08
N GLY A 71 -17.61 1.64 -13.14
CA GLY A 71 -17.03 0.50 -13.87
C GLY A 71 -16.65 -0.66 -12.94
N ASN A 72 -15.40 -1.13 -13.02
CA ASN A 72 -14.94 -2.33 -12.30
C ASN A 72 -14.34 -2.03 -10.90
N GLN A 73 -14.54 -0.82 -10.34
CA GLN A 73 -13.99 -0.45 -9.02
C GLN A 73 -14.46 -1.37 -7.90
N GLU A 74 -15.77 -1.54 -7.76
CA GLU A 74 -16.33 -2.34 -6.68
C GLU A 74 -15.88 -3.80 -6.76
N LYS A 75 -15.90 -4.37 -7.97
CA LYS A 75 -15.43 -5.74 -8.23
C LYS A 75 -13.97 -5.93 -7.80
N ALA A 76 -13.09 -4.99 -8.16
CA ALA A 76 -11.67 -5.04 -7.78
C ALA A 76 -11.48 -4.91 -6.26
N ILE A 77 -12.18 -3.97 -5.61
CA ILE A 77 -12.10 -3.76 -4.16
C ILE A 77 -12.60 -4.99 -3.40
N ARG A 78 -13.74 -5.57 -3.80
CA ARG A 78 -14.29 -6.77 -3.16
C ARG A 78 -13.37 -7.99 -3.34
N ALA A 79 -12.74 -8.16 -4.51
CA ALA A 79 -11.73 -9.19 -4.73
C ALA A 79 -10.56 -9.04 -3.74
N ILE A 80 -10.04 -7.82 -3.60
CA ILE A 80 -8.98 -7.52 -2.63
C ILE A 80 -9.45 -7.87 -1.21
N ILE A 81 -10.64 -7.46 -0.78
CA ILE A 81 -11.17 -7.74 0.56
C ILE A 81 -11.28 -9.25 0.84
N ARG A 82 -11.62 -10.06 -0.16
CA ARG A 82 -11.63 -11.52 -0.06
C ARG A 82 -10.21 -12.10 0.10
N GLY A 83 -9.17 -11.32 -0.17
CA GLY A 83 -7.76 -11.71 -0.08
C GLY A 83 -7.20 -12.20 -1.41
N GLU A 84 -7.93 -11.98 -2.51
CA GLU A 84 -7.52 -12.35 -3.86
C GLU A 84 -6.42 -11.41 -4.36
N GLY A 85 -5.44 -11.95 -5.09
CA GLY A 85 -4.41 -11.16 -5.74
C GLY A 85 -3.30 -12.01 -6.37
N PRO A 86 -2.52 -11.43 -7.30
CA PRO A 86 -2.53 -10.03 -7.76
C PRO A 86 -3.78 -9.67 -8.60
N ILE A 87 -4.27 -8.44 -8.47
CA ILE A 87 -5.43 -7.92 -9.21
C ILE A 87 -4.95 -6.89 -10.26
N VAL A 88 -5.46 -7.02 -11.48
CA VAL A 88 -5.23 -6.05 -12.57
C VAL A 88 -6.54 -5.35 -12.91
N GLN A 89 -6.60 -4.04 -12.69
CA GLN A 89 -7.78 -3.22 -12.97
C GLN A 89 -7.57 -2.39 -14.24
N LEU A 90 -8.35 -2.67 -15.29
CA LEU A 90 -8.32 -1.96 -16.56
C LEU A 90 -9.49 -0.97 -16.64
N MET A 91 -9.20 0.33 -16.82
CA MET A 91 -10.19 1.38 -17.06
C MET A 91 -9.54 2.50 -17.89
N GLY A 92 -10.33 3.33 -18.58
CA GLY A 92 -9.85 4.53 -19.26
C GLY A 92 -9.33 5.61 -18.30
N THR A 93 -8.45 6.50 -18.76
CA THR A 93 -8.00 7.69 -18.00
C THR A 93 -9.22 8.53 -17.57
N GLY A 94 -9.20 9.08 -16.35
CA GLY A 94 -10.38 9.76 -15.78
C GLY A 94 -11.46 8.82 -15.23
N GLY A 95 -11.44 7.52 -15.53
CA GLY A 95 -12.39 6.52 -15.03
C GLY A 95 -12.32 6.24 -13.52
N GLY A 96 -11.50 6.97 -12.77
CA GLY A 96 -11.48 6.88 -11.30
C GLY A 96 -10.67 5.71 -10.72
N LYS A 97 -9.73 5.10 -11.46
CA LYS A 97 -8.87 4.00 -10.96
C LYS A 97 -8.21 4.31 -9.61
N SER A 98 -7.83 5.57 -9.37
CA SER A 98 -7.19 5.98 -8.13
C SER A 98 -8.08 5.79 -6.89
N LEU A 99 -9.40 5.90 -7.07
CA LEU A 99 -10.37 5.73 -5.99
C LEU A 99 -10.27 4.33 -5.37
N SER A 100 -9.99 3.30 -6.17
CA SER A 100 -9.94 1.91 -5.70
C SER A 100 -8.92 1.72 -4.58
N PHE A 101 -7.69 2.21 -4.75
CA PHE A 101 -6.65 2.07 -3.73
C PHE A 101 -6.75 3.12 -2.61
N MET A 102 -7.30 4.30 -2.89
CA MET A 102 -7.53 5.33 -1.86
C MET A 102 -8.60 4.87 -0.88
N LEU A 103 -9.72 4.34 -1.37
CA LEU A 103 -10.78 3.81 -0.51
C LEU A 103 -10.27 2.63 0.32
N LEU A 104 -9.45 1.74 -0.25
CA LEU A 104 -8.82 0.66 0.51
C LEU A 104 -7.86 1.16 1.60
N ALA A 105 -7.18 2.29 1.38
CA ALA A 105 -6.34 2.93 2.39
C ALA A 105 -7.19 3.54 3.51
N PHE A 106 -8.30 4.20 3.15
CA PHE A 106 -9.28 4.75 4.10
C PHE A 106 -9.92 3.65 4.97
N CYS A 107 -10.34 2.53 4.36
CA CYS A 107 -10.90 1.37 5.05
C CYS A 107 -9.88 0.62 5.92
N SER A 108 -8.59 0.96 5.83
CA SER A 108 -7.50 0.29 6.53
C SER A 108 -6.73 1.30 7.39
N PRO A 109 -7.34 1.84 8.48
CA PRO A 109 -6.57 2.53 9.49
C PRO A 109 -5.54 1.54 10.05
N ASN A 110 -4.40 1.91 10.61
CA ASN A 110 -3.29 1.00 10.97
C ASN A 110 -2.63 0.30 9.76
N GLY A 111 -2.98 0.66 8.52
CA GLY A 111 -2.37 0.16 7.29
C GLY A 111 -1.48 1.17 6.58
N LEU A 112 -0.53 0.66 5.81
CA LEU A 112 0.25 1.42 4.83
C LEU A 112 -0.09 0.90 3.42
N THR A 113 -0.54 1.80 2.56
CA THR A 113 -0.73 1.56 1.13
C THR A 113 0.40 2.24 0.38
N ILE A 114 1.19 1.46 -0.36
CA ILE A 114 2.28 1.98 -1.18
C ILE A 114 1.78 2.08 -2.60
N VAL A 115 1.88 3.27 -3.20
CA VAL A 115 1.53 3.52 -4.60
C VAL A 115 2.80 3.88 -5.34
N VAL A 116 3.17 3.06 -6.33
CA VAL A 116 4.34 3.30 -7.17
C VAL A 116 3.84 3.90 -8.48
N THR A 117 4.30 5.11 -8.81
CA THR A 117 3.89 5.81 -10.03
C THR A 117 5.10 6.37 -10.77
N PRO A 118 5.23 6.14 -12.09
CA PRO A 118 6.38 6.65 -12.85
C PRO A 118 6.38 8.18 -13.04
N LEU A 119 5.22 8.85 -12.95
CA LEU A 119 5.12 10.31 -13.00
C LEU A 119 4.70 10.90 -11.66
N VAL A 120 5.27 12.07 -11.32
CA VAL A 120 4.95 12.92 -10.15
C VAL A 120 3.52 13.48 -10.14
N THR A 121 2.62 12.93 -10.97
CA THR A 121 1.15 13.07 -10.90
C THR A 121 0.57 12.79 -9.51
N PHE A 122 1.38 12.24 -8.60
CA PHE A 122 1.03 12.07 -7.19
C PHE A 122 0.74 13.38 -6.46
N HIS A 123 1.21 14.56 -6.87
CA HIS A 123 0.82 15.83 -6.18
C HIS A 123 -0.71 16.00 -6.14
N ASN A 124 -1.38 15.79 -7.28
CA ASN A 124 -2.85 15.80 -7.36
C ASN A 124 -3.49 14.72 -6.48
N MET A 125 -2.79 13.60 -6.23
CA MET A 125 -3.28 12.56 -5.32
C MET A 125 -3.06 12.91 -3.85
N ASN A 126 -1.95 13.58 -3.51
CA ASN A 126 -1.66 14.05 -2.16
C ASN A 126 -2.71 15.07 -1.72
N ASP A 127 -3.06 16.01 -2.61
CA ASP A 127 -4.10 17.00 -2.36
C ASP A 127 -5.47 16.33 -2.17
N ARG A 128 -5.77 15.30 -2.95
CA ARG A 128 -7.00 14.50 -2.78
C ARG A 128 -7.00 13.74 -1.47
N CYS A 129 -5.89 13.10 -1.08
CA CYS A 129 -5.78 12.39 0.18
C CYS A 129 -5.98 13.35 1.37
N ALA A 130 -5.38 14.54 1.31
CA ALA A 130 -5.57 15.59 2.31
C ALA A 130 -7.04 16.01 2.45
N ARG A 131 -7.76 16.18 1.33
CA ARG A 131 -9.20 16.50 1.32
C ARG A 131 -10.07 15.38 1.90
N HIS A 132 -9.65 14.13 1.76
CA HIS A 132 -10.39 12.96 2.22
C HIS A 132 -9.83 12.40 3.55
N MET A 133 -9.16 13.24 4.35
CA MET A 133 -8.60 12.92 5.67
C MET A 133 -7.71 11.66 5.71
N THR A 134 -7.10 11.30 4.59
CA THR A 134 -6.15 10.19 4.51
C THR A 134 -4.75 10.77 4.54
N ALA A 135 -3.93 10.40 5.53
CA ALA A 135 -2.57 10.90 5.55
C ALA A 135 -1.77 10.31 4.38
N SER A 136 -1.12 11.19 3.62
CA SER A 136 -0.28 10.81 2.49
C SER A 136 1.09 11.47 2.56
N GLN A 137 2.09 10.78 2.04
CA GLN A 137 3.45 11.29 1.94
C GLN A 137 4.04 10.90 0.59
N ILE A 138 4.78 11.82 -0.03
CA ILE A 138 5.59 11.55 -1.20
C ILE A 138 6.98 11.15 -0.75
N TRP A 139 7.42 9.97 -1.14
CA TRP A 139 8.81 9.56 -1.01
C TRP A 139 9.58 10.03 -2.24
N ARG A 140 10.63 10.81 -2.02
CA ARG A 140 11.58 11.24 -3.05
C ARG A 140 12.96 10.76 -2.66
N SER A 141 13.64 10.06 -3.57
CA SER A 141 14.98 9.51 -3.32
C SER A 141 16.02 10.55 -2.88
N ARG A 142 15.84 11.82 -3.29
CA ARG A 142 16.76 12.93 -3.04
C ARG A 142 16.37 13.86 -1.88
N GLN A 143 15.20 13.69 -1.26
CA GLN A 143 14.85 14.49 -0.08
C GLN A 143 15.37 13.80 1.18
N GLY A 144 16.22 14.50 1.92
CA GLY A 144 16.73 14.07 3.22
C GLY A 144 15.59 13.84 4.23
N LYS A 145 15.88 13.03 5.26
CA LYS A 145 14.92 12.71 6.33
C LYS A 145 14.24 13.98 6.87
N PRO A 146 12.94 13.94 7.21
CA PRO A 146 12.34 15.02 7.99
C PRO A 146 13.14 15.20 9.29
N ALA A 147 13.33 16.45 9.70
CA ALA A 147 14.22 16.86 10.80
C ALA A 147 13.93 16.17 12.15
N SER A 148 12.74 15.61 12.33
CA SER A 148 12.34 14.89 13.55
C SER A 148 12.81 13.43 13.61
N GLY A 149 13.30 12.81 12.53
CA GLY A 149 13.66 11.38 12.50
C GLY A 149 12.49 10.40 12.76
N GLU A 150 11.34 10.92 13.16
CA GLU A 150 10.09 10.23 13.40
C GLU A 150 9.20 10.38 12.16
N TYR A 151 8.89 9.25 11.53
CA TYR A 151 7.71 9.19 10.69
C TYR A 151 6.50 9.33 11.61
N PRO A 152 5.67 10.38 11.50
CA PRO A 152 4.53 10.53 12.39
C PRO A 152 3.68 9.27 12.34
N ALA A 153 3.36 8.73 13.52
CA ALA A 153 2.53 7.54 13.70
C ALA A 153 1.08 7.90 13.33
N LEU A 154 0.80 7.97 12.03
CA LEU A 154 -0.51 8.35 11.51
C LEU A 154 -1.39 7.12 11.27
N PRO A 155 -2.69 7.22 11.57
CA PRO A 155 -3.61 6.09 11.59
C PRO A 155 -3.90 5.53 10.20
N SER A 156 -3.52 6.13 9.07
CA SER A 156 -3.64 5.50 7.75
C SER A 156 -2.63 6.17 6.82
N LYS A 157 -1.78 5.42 6.11
CA LYS A 157 -0.73 6.01 5.26
C LYS A 157 -0.90 5.61 3.80
N VAL A 158 -0.94 6.59 2.90
CA VAL A 158 -0.64 6.38 1.48
C VAL A 158 0.76 6.93 1.22
N LEU A 159 1.72 6.04 0.95
CA LEU A 159 3.07 6.43 0.56
C LEU A 159 3.20 6.34 -0.96
N GLY A 160 3.29 7.51 -1.60
CA GLY A 160 3.63 7.61 -3.02
C GLY A 160 5.13 7.46 -3.19
N VAL A 161 5.58 6.48 -3.98
CA VAL A 161 6.98 6.32 -4.35
C VAL A 161 7.11 6.75 -5.81
N CYS A 162 7.87 7.82 -6.03
CA CYS A 162 8.24 8.35 -7.34
C CYS A 162 9.72 8.05 -7.62
#